data_AF-A0A8T4Q1E5-F1
#
_entry.id   AF-A0A8T4Q1E5-F1
#
_cell.length_a   1.000
_cell.length_b   1.000
_cell.length_c   1.000
_cell.angle_alpha   90.00
_cell.angle_beta   90.00
_cell.angle_gamma   90.00
#
_symmetry.space_group_name_H-M   'P 1'
#
loop_
_entity.id
_entity.type
_entity.pdbx_description
1 polymer ?
#
loop_
_entity_poly.entity_id
_entity_poly.type
_entity_poly.pdbx_seq_one_letter_code
_entity_poly.pdbx_strand_id
1 'polypeptide(L)'
;MKNKIFEQLKEEIVQLGMIIALLMILFKIAFFREPILNVVKIVLAIAWLGIIPGYALMLKYMEKLGFMERTILGSALGFAVLGILSYYLGLAGLHLKLHHIALPILEIALGVSIFYIGSKK
;
A
#
# COMPACT_ATOMS: atom_id res chain seq x y z
N MET A 1 1.07 -10.45 23.55
CA MET A 1 0.52 -9.45 22.61
C MET A 1 1.33 -9.37 21.32
N LYS A 2 2.64 -9.06 21.38
CA LYS A 2 3.51 -8.99 20.18
C LYS A 2 3.45 -10.22 19.26
N ASN A 3 3.47 -11.43 19.81
CA ASN A 3 3.39 -12.65 19.00
C ASN A 3 2.06 -12.79 18.25
N LYS A 4 0.93 -12.40 18.88
CA LYS A 4 -0.39 -12.49 18.24
C LYS A 4 -0.52 -11.49 17.08
N ILE A 5 -0.03 -10.27 17.25
CA ILE A 5 -0.05 -9.25 16.19
C ILE A 5 0.88 -9.65 15.05
N PHE A 6 2.04 -10.24 15.35
CA PHE A 6 2.96 -10.71 14.33
C PHE A 6 2.39 -11.87 13.50
N GLU A 7 1.73 -12.83 14.15
CA GLU A 7 1.02 -13.90 13.42
C GLU A 7 -0.13 -13.35 12.57
N GLN A 8 -0.93 -12.43 13.11
CA GLN A 8 -1.97 -11.76 12.32
C GLN A 8 -1.37 -10.99 11.13
N LEU A 9 -0.23 -10.32 11.28
CA LEU A 9 0.42 -9.61 10.19
C LEU A 9 0.90 -10.57 9.09
N LYS A 10 1.43 -11.74 9.46
CA LYS A 10 1.80 -12.78 8.48
C LYS A 10 0.59 -13.26 7.69
N GLU A 11 -0.53 -13.52 8.36
CA GLU A 11 -1.78 -13.91 7.71
C GLU A 11 -2.25 -12.81 6.74
N GLU A 12 -2.18 -11.56 7.16
CA GLU A 12 -2.62 -10.42 6.35
C GLU A 12 -1.71 -10.14 5.15
N ILE A 13 -0.42 -10.47 5.20
CA ILE A 13 0.47 -10.44 4.03
C ILE A 13 -0.03 -11.39 2.95
N VAL A 14 -0.46 -12.60 3.34
CA VAL A 14 -1.05 -13.56 2.39
C VAL A 14 -2.37 -13.01 1.84
N GLN A 15 -3.20 -12.39 2.68
CA GLN A 15 -4.44 -11.75 2.25
C GLN A 15 -4.21 -10.59 1.28
N LEU A 16 -3.18 -9.77 1.48
CA LEU A 16 -2.77 -8.74 0.52
C LEU A 16 -2.36 -9.37 -0.81
N GLY A 17 -1.59 -10.47 -0.79
CA GLY A 17 -1.26 -11.23 -1.99
C GLY A 17 -2.50 -11.73 -2.73
N MET A 18 -3.51 -12.22 -2.00
CA MET A 18 -4.79 -12.64 -2.57
C MET A 18 -5.57 -11.46 -3.19
N ILE A 19 -5.57 -10.28 -2.57
CA ILE A 19 -6.17 -9.06 -3.15
C ILE A 19 -5.48 -8.69 -4.46
N ILE A 20 -4.14 -8.72 -4.50
CA ILE A 20 -3.38 -8.41 -5.71
C ILE A 20 -3.70 -9.43 -6.81
N ALA A 21 -3.78 -10.72 -6.49
CA ALA A 21 -4.17 -11.76 -7.45
C ALA A 21 -5.60 -11.57 -7.97
N LEU A 22 -6.54 -11.24 -7.08
CA LEU A 22 -7.91 -10.91 -7.46
C LEU A 22 -7.96 -9.70 -8.41
N LEU A 23 -7.19 -8.65 -8.12
CA LEU A 23 -7.08 -7.49 -8.99
C LEU A 23 -6.50 -7.85 -10.37
N MET A 24 -5.52 -8.76 -10.44
CA MET A 24 -5.01 -9.26 -11.74
C MET A 24 -6.11 -9.93 -12.56
N ILE A 25 -6.96 -10.75 -11.94
CA ILE A 25 -8.08 -11.39 -12.63
C ILE A 25 -9.08 -10.33 -13.10
N LEU A 26 -9.49 -9.42 -12.22
CA LEU A 26 -10.43 -8.35 -12.56
C LEU A 26 -9.92 -7.45 -13.67
N PHE A 27 -8.66 -7.02 -13.62
CA PHE A 27 -8.05 -6.21 -14.66
C PHE A 27 -7.85 -7.00 -15.94
N LYS A 28 -7.55 -8.29 -15.89
CA LYS A 28 -7.46 -9.09 -17.13
C LYS A 28 -8.82 -9.22 -17.81
N ILE A 29 -9.91 -9.31 -17.05
CA ILE A 29 -11.27 -9.30 -17.60
C ILE A 29 -11.59 -7.92 -18.19
N ALA A 30 -11.33 -6.84 -17.44
CA ALA A 30 -11.60 -5.46 -17.88
C ALA A 30 -10.78 -5.08 -19.13
N PHE A 31 -9.51 -5.46 -19.16
CA PHE A 31 -8.56 -5.20 -20.25
C PHE A 31 -8.28 -6.50 -21.04
N PHE A 32 -9.34 -7.18 -21.48
CA PHE A 32 -9.22 -8.51 -22.11
C PHE A 32 -8.30 -8.54 -23.33
N ARG A 33 -8.21 -7.42 -24.08
CA ARG A 33 -7.36 -7.27 -25.27
C ARG A 33 -5.89 -7.03 -24.96
N GLU A 34 -5.55 -6.63 -23.73
CA GLU A 34 -4.17 -6.34 -23.35
C GLU A 34 -3.37 -7.62 -23.09
N PRO A 35 -2.08 -7.66 -23.45
CA PRO A 35 -1.17 -8.72 -23.03
C PRO A 35 -1.15 -8.86 -21.51
N ILE A 36 -1.06 -10.11 -21.02
CA ILE A 36 -1.06 -10.40 -19.58
C ILE A 36 0.04 -9.63 -18.84
N LEU A 37 1.20 -9.41 -19.47
CA LEU A 37 2.31 -8.66 -18.91
C LEU A 37 1.95 -7.19 -18.64
N ASN A 38 1.13 -6.57 -19.48
CA ASN A 38 0.68 -5.19 -19.27
C ASN A 38 -0.29 -5.11 -18.08
N VAL A 39 -1.22 -6.07 -18.00
CA VAL A 39 -2.15 -6.18 -16.87
C VAL A 39 -1.39 -6.34 -15.55
N VAL A 40 -0.41 -7.24 -15.51
CA VAL A 40 0.44 -7.46 -14.33
C VAL A 40 1.18 -6.19 -13.93
N LYS A 41 1.78 -5.46 -14.89
CA LYS A 41 2.48 -4.20 -14.62
C LYS A 41 1.56 -3.16 -13.99
N ILE A 42 0.35 -3.00 -14.53
CA ILE A 42 -0.62 -2.03 -14.02
C ILE A 42 -1.04 -2.40 -12.59
N VAL A 43 -1.40 -3.66 -12.35
CA VAL A 43 -1.85 -4.09 -11.02
C VAL A 43 -0.73 -4.00 -9.98
N LEU A 44 0.50 -4.39 -10.34
CA LEU A 44 1.64 -4.23 -9.45
C LEU A 44 1.98 -2.76 -9.19
N ALA A 45 1.80 -1.88 -10.18
CA ALA A 45 1.97 -0.44 -9.98
C ALA A 45 0.92 0.11 -9.00
N ILE A 46 -0.36 -0.27 -9.14
CA ILE A 46 -1.43 0.11 -8.20
C ILE A 46 -1.12 -0.41 -6.80
N ALA A 47 -0.69 -1.67 -6.68
CA ALA A 47 -0.34 -2.26 -5.40
C ALA A 47 0.82 -1.52 -4.74
N TRP A 48 1.87 -1.22 -5.50
CA TRP A 48 3.08 -0.55 -5.03
C TRP A 48 2.83 0.91 -4.64
N LEU A 49 2.06 1.66 -5.44
CA LEU A 49 1.87 3.10 -5.26
C LEU A 49 0.80 3.44 -4.24
N GLY A 50 -0.16 2.55 -3.99
CA GLY A 50 -1.29 2.86 -3.11
C GLY A 50 -1.56 1.79 -2.07
N ILE A 51 -1.79 0.54 -2.48
CA ILE A 51 -2.34 -0.49 -1.60
C ILE A 51 -1.36 -0.84 -0.47
N ILE A 52 -0.12 -1.19 -0.81
CA ILE A 52 0.90 -1.60 0.15
C ILE A 52 1.28 -0.45 1.09
N PRO A 53 1.71 0.74 0.60
CA PRO A 53 2.06 1.85 1.48
C PRO A 53 0.86 2.34 2.30
N GLY A 54 -0.32 2.41 1.67
CA GLY A 54 -1.56 2.79 2.33
C GLY A 54 -1.97 1.86 3.46
N TYR A 55 -1.90 0.54 3.24
CA TYR A 55 -2.13 -0.46 4.29
C TYR A 55 -1.09 -0.33 5.41
N ALA A 56 0.18 -0.09 5.08
CA ALA A 56 1.25 0.09 6.07
C ALA A 56 0.99 1.29 6.99
N LEU A 57 0.50 2.40 6.45
CA LEU A 57 0.09 3.58 7.25
C LEU A 57 -1.04 3.27 8.23
N MET A 58 -1.88 2.28 7.92
CA MET A 58 -3.01 1.87 8.74
C MET A 58 -2.66 0.82 9.82
N LEU A 59 -1.42 0.31 9.86
CA LEU A 59 -0.99 -0.72 10.82
C LEU A 59 -1.23 -0.32 12.29
N LYS A 60 -1.10 0.97 12.63
CA LYS A 60 -1.41 1.45 13.99
C LYS A 60 -2.86 1.19 14.42
N TYR A 61 -3.77 1.05 13.47
CA TYR A 61 -5.20 0.81 13.71
C TYR A 61 -5.58 -0.68 13.61
N MET A 62 -4.60 -1.58 13.60
CA MET A 62 -4.81 -3.01 13.42
C MET A 62 -5.73 -3.65 14.46
N GLU A 63 -5.75 -3.12 15.69
CA GLU A 63 -6.63 -3.62 16.75
C GLU A 63 -8.07 -3.07 16.67
N LYS A 64 -8.31 -2.01 15.87
CA LYS A 64 -9.60 -1.28 15.83
C LYS A 64 -10.38 -1.49 14.54
N LEU A 65 -9.69 -1.71 13.44
CA LEU A 65 -10.28 -1.86 12.12
C LEU A 65 -10.01 -3.28 11.61
N GLY A 66 -10.85 -3.83 10.77
CA GLY A 66 -10.61 -5.09 10.08
C GLY A 66 -9.59 -4.97 8.94
N PHE A 67 -9.07 -6.11 8.47
CA PHE A 67 -8.13 -6.15 7.35
C PHE A 67 -8.65 -5.43 6.09
N MET A 68 -9.89 -5.71 5.69
CA MET A 68 -10.51 -5.11 4.51
C MET A 68 -10.69 -3.60 4.66
N GLU A 69 -11.11 -3.13 5.83
CA GLU A 69 -11.28 -1.70 6.11
C GLU A 69 -9.94 -0.98 6.02
N ARG A 70 -8.89 -1.53 6.66
CA ARG A 70 -7.54 -0.96 6.58
C ARG A 70 -6.98 -0.98 5.18
N THR A 71 -7.27 -2.03 4.40
CA THR A 71 -6.78 -2.11 3.01
C THR A 71 -7.50 -1.09 2.12
N ILE A 72 -8.83 -0.96 2.21
CA ILE A 72 -9.61 -0.03 1.39
C ILE A 72 -9.31 1.43 1.78
N LEU A 73 -9.45 1.78 3.06
CA LEU A 73 -9.18 3.13 3.55
C LEU A 73 -7.70 3.48 3.41
N GLY A 74 -6.83 2.51 3.70
CA GLY A 74 -5.38 2.65 3.53
C GLY A 74 -5.02 2.91 2.07
N SER A 75 -5.56 2.16 1.12
CA SER A 75 -5.28 2.38 -0.31
C SER A 75 -5.65 3.79 -0.75
N ALA A 76 -6.82 4.29 -0.34
CA ALA A 76 -7.24 5.66 -0.62
C ALA A 76 -6.28 6.69 0.01
N LEU A 77 -5.87 6.45 1.27
CA LEU A 77 -4.91 7.29 1.97
C LEU A 77 -3.53 7.28 1.30
N GLY A 78 -3.01 6.12 0.89
CA GLY A 78 -1.73 5.98 0.22
C GLY A 78 -1.70 6.76 -1.09
N PHE A 79 -2.72 6.61 -1.95
CA PHE A 79 -2.82 7.41 -3.17
C PHE A 79 -2.92 8.91 -2.90
N ALA A 80 -3.67 9.32 -1.86
CA ALA A 80 -3.79 10.72 -1.50
C ALA A 80 -2.46 11.31 -1.02
N VAL A 81 -1.75 10.61 -0.12
CA VAL A 81 -0.44 11.02 0.40
C VAL A 81 0.58 11.09 -0.73
N LEU A 82 0.68 10.04 -1.55
CA LEU A 82 1.58 10.01 -2.70
C LEU A 82 1.34 11.18 -3.65
N GLY A 83 0.06 11.44 -3.99
CA GLY A 83 -0.32 12.50 -4.91
C GLY A 83 0.00 13.90 -4.38
N ILE A 84 -0.36 14.16 -3.11
CA ILE A 84 -0.09 15.43 -2.43
C ILE A 84 1.42 15.66 -2.32
N LEU A 85 2.17 14.68 -1.83
CA LEU A 85 3.62 14.80 -1.66
C LEU A 85 4.32 15.00 -3.00
N SER A 86 3.97 14.21 -4.02
CA SER A 86 4.55 14.33 -5.36
C SER A 86 4.31 15.72 -5.95
N TYR A 87 3.12 16.27 -5.78
CA TYR A 87 2.76 17.60 -6.27
C TYR A 87 3.58 18.71 -5.58
N TYR A 88 3.60 18.73 -4.25
CA TYR A 88 4.31 19.77 -3.50
C TYR A 88 5.83 19.66 -3.63
N LEU A 89 6.39 18.45 -3.72
CA LEU A 89 7.82 18.27 -4.03
C LEU A 89 8.17 18.78 -5.42
N GLY A 90 7.30 18.54 -6.40
CA GLY A 90 7.43 19.12 -7.74
C GLY A 90 7.45 20.65 -7.70
N LEU A 91 6.52 21.27 -6.96
CA LEU A 91 6.50 22.74 -6.78
C LEU A 91 7.75 23.28 -6.07
N ALA A 92 8.30 22.54 -5.11
CA ALA A 92 9.52 22.91 -4.39
C ALA A 92 10.81 22.79 -5.25
N GLY A 93 10.68 22.40 -6.53
CA GLY A 93 11.81 22.21 -7.44
C GLY A 93 12.56 20.89 -7.26
N LEU A 94 12.11 20.03 -6.32
CA LEU A 94 12.62 18.69 -6.12
C LEU A 94 12.02 17.75 -7.17
N HIS A 95 12.59 17.82 -8.37
CA HIS A 95 12.28 16.91 -9.47
C HIS A 95 12.97 15.56 -9.26
N LEU A 96 12.65 14.88 -8.16
CA LEU A 96 13.12 13.51 -7.96
C LEU A 96 12.44 12.65 -9.02
N LYS A 97 13.21 12.23 -10.03
CA LYS A 97 12.80 11.25 -11.05
C LYS A 97 12.20 9.97 -10.43
N LEU A 98 12.53 9.71 -9.16
CA LEU A 98 12.20 8.50 -8.41
C LEU A 98 11.07 8.71 -7.38
N HIS A 99 10.20 9.72 -7.49
CA HIS A 99 9.04 9.88 -6.58
C HIS A 99 8.22 8.59 -6.43
N HIS A 100 7.98 7.88 -7.54
CA HIS A 100 7.26 6.61 -7.59
C HIS A 100 7.93 5.44 -6.86
N ILE A 101 9.18 5.60 -6.41
CA ILE A 101 9.92 4.61 -5.59
C ILE A 101 10.13 5.16 -4.18
N ALA A 102 10.66 6.39 -4.08
CA ALA A 102 11.05 6.98 -2.81
C ALA A 102 9.85 7.22 -1.88
N LEU A 103 8.72 7.71 -2.41
CA LEU A 103 7.56 8.04 -1.60
C LEU A 103 6.84 6.80 -1.05
N PRO A 104 6.56 5.75 -1.84
CA PRO A 104 6.01 4.51 -1.27
C PRO A 104 6.89 3.89 -0.19
N ILE A 105 8.22 3.87 -0.37
CA ILE A 105 9.16 3.36 0.65
C ILE A 105 9.06 4.20 1.92
N LEU A 106 9.03 5.53 1.79
CA LEU A 106 8.89 6.44 2.92
C LEU A 106 7.57 6.19 3.67
N GLU A 107 6.45 6.04 2.97
CA GLU A 107 5.14 5.76 3.55
C GLU A 107 5.12 4.43 4.31
N ILE A 108 5.68 3.36 3.71
CA ILE A 108 5.82 2.05 4.38
C ILE A 108 6.67 2.20 5.65
N ALA A 109 7.83 2.83 5.54
CA ALA A 109 8.75 3.01 6.67
C ALA A 109 8.09 3.79 7.82
N LEU A 110 7.35 4.85 7.50
CA LEU A 110 6.60 5.65 8.47
C LEU A 110 5.50 4.82 9.15
N GLY A 111 4.67 4.13 8.38
CA GLY A 111 3.59 3.29 8.90
C GLY A 111 4.10 2.21 9.86
N VAL A 112 5.16 1.49 9.45
CA VAL A 112 5.81 0.46 10.27
C VAL A 112 6.44 1.06 11.53
N SER A 113 7.14 2.18 11.41
CA SER A 113 7.79 2.85 12.55
C SER A 113 6.78 3.32 13.58
N ILE A 114 5.69 3.96 13.14
CA ILE A 114 4.60 4.43 13.99
C ILE A 114 3.94 3.25 14.71
N PHE A 115 3.67 2.16 13.99
CA PHE A 115 3.13 0.93 14.58
C PHE A 115 4.07 0.35 15.65
N TYR A 116 5.37 0.25 15.36
CA TYR A 116 6.34 -0.32 16.29
C TYR A 116 6.49 0.52 17.56
N ILE A 117 6.56 1.85 17.44
CA ILE A 117 6.61 2.78 18.58
C ILE A 117 5.33 2.69 19.41
N GLY A 118 4.17 2.62 18.75
CA GLY A 118 2.87 2.45 19.41
C GLY A 118 2.78 1.14 20.19
N SER A 119 3.32 0.04 19.66
CA SER A 119 3.30 -1.29 20.29
C SER A 119 4.18 -1.45 21.53
N LYS A 120 5.07 -0.48 21.80
CA LYS A 120 5.95 -0.48 22.97
C LYS A 120 5.35 0.20 24.19
N LYS A 121 4.31 1.02 23.99
CA LYS A 121 3.54 1.63 25.08
C LYS A 121 2.45 0.68 25.54
#